data_AF-A0A2V7TY82-F1
#
_entry.id   AF-A0A2V7TY82-F1
#
_cell.length_a   1.000
_cell.length_b   1.000
_cell.length_c   1.000
_cell.angle_alpha   90.00
_cell.angle_beta   90.00
_cell.angle_gamma   90.00
#
_symmetry.space_group_name_H-M   'P 1'
#
loop_
_entity.id
_entity.type
_entity.pdbx_description
1 polymer ?
#
loop_
_entity_poly.entity_id
_entity_poly.type
_entity_poly.pdbx_seq_one_letter_code
_entity_poly.pdbx_strand_id
1 'polypeptide(L)'
;MSRIAFVSPVPPARTGIADYTADVLALLSPGHEIDVFHSQDEVDASRLPPAVRLHRATTLIGRHRQRPYDAAVYQMGNGPDHDFLYDLLPRVPGLLVLHDLVLHHARARMFLDSPAARAYAARPADAARREAARPGLEAYRAELDYTYPDRAARLFEAQLGTVGSLLPYAYPLFRLAVEASRLTAVHNAFMAEAVRAEVPDAATVRLAMPVAAVPIPAETVSALRARLGLAAEDFVVGSYGLLTPEKQVETVARAVARAAAHVPRIRLLLVGPVPDAGALTSMLERLGVARRAVVTGRVDFAELAAHMEAADAAVHLRYPTARETSAALLRLLAQGRPVIVSDLEHLADIPADAVVRAHLTDEEGAVTRALITLAGRPDLRARLGGHAREFARVEHAPARSRAHYETAIAQASSRPDPPRHPWPAHWAALRG
;
A
#
# COMPACT_ATOMS: atom_id res chain seq x y z
N MET A 1 27.05 -11.13 -9.88
CA MET A 1 26.43 -10.89 -8.56
C MET A 1 26.64 -9.43 -8.21
N SER A 2 25.56 -8.65 -8.14
CA SER A 2 25.64 -7.24 -7.72
C SER A 2 25.50 -7.12 -6.21
N ARG A 3 26.13 -6.10 -5.63
CA ARG A 3 25.97 -5.72 -4.23
C ARG A 3 24.90 -4.64 -4.10
N ILE A 4 23.82 -4.96 -3.40
CA ILE A 4 22.62 -4.13 -3.32
C ILE A 4 22.45 -3.57 -1.90
N ALA A 5 22.21 -2.26 -1.82
CA ALA A 5 21.63 -1.64 -0.62
C ALA A 5 20.10 -1.66 -0.74
N PHE A 6 19.44 -2.51 0.03
CA PHE A 6 17.98 -2.62 0.01
C PHE A 6 17.39 -1.81 1.17
N VAL A 7 16.80 -0.67 0.87
CA VAL A 7 16.34 0.32 1.86
C VAL A 7 14.82 0.22 2.01
N SER A 8 14.37 -0.32 3.13
CA SER A 8 12.95 -0.62 3.33
C SER A 8 12.60 -0.91 4.78
N PRO A 9 11.34 -0.66 5.19
CA PRO A 9 10.80 -1.35 6.35
C PRO A 9 10.83 -2.88 6.17
N VAL A 10 11.21 -3.59 7.23
CA VAL A 10 11.18 -5.05 7.35
C VAL A 10 10.18 -5.48 8.45
N PRO A 11 9.76 -6.75 8.48
CA PRO A 11 8.94 -7.28 9.56
C PRO A 11 9.59 -7.05 10.93
N PRO A 12 8.82 -6.74 11.99
CA PRO A 12 7.36 -6.79 12.10
C PRO A 12 6.67 -5.42 11.87
N ALA A 13 7.30 -4.48 11.14
CA ALA A 13 6.73 -3.16 10.89
C ALA A 13 5.29 -3.22 10.38
N ARG A 14 4.46 -2.24 10.77
CA ARG A 14 3.01 -2.26 10.55
C ARG A 14 2.62 -1.74 9.17
N THR A 15 3.36 -2.14 8.14
CA THR A 15 3.12 -1.82 6.74
C THR A 15 3.10 -3.09 5.90
N GLY A 16 2.20 -3.19 4.92
CA GLY A 16 2.17 -4.33 3.99
C GLY A 16 3.44 -4.45 3.15
N ILE A 17 4.22 -3.36 3.05
CA ILE A 17 5.50 -3.32 2.33
C ILE A 17 6.58 -4.10 3.09
N ALA A 18 6.47 -4.25 4.42
CA ALA A 18 7.40 -5.08 5.19
C ALA A 18 7.30 -6.56 4.79
N ASP A 19 6.09 -7.08 4.62
CA ASP A 19 5.86 -8.43 4.12
C ASP A 19 6.34 -8.58 2.66
N TYR A 20 6.03 -7.58 1.83
CA TYR A 20 6.49 -7.53 0.44
C TYR A 20 8.02 -7.55 0.33
N THR A 21 8.71 -6.82 1.21
CA THR A 21 10.17 -6.79 1.26
C THR A 21 10.74 -8.17 1.56
N ALA A 22 10.15 -8.92 2.49
CA ALA A 22 10.55 -10.30 2.73
C ALA A 22 10.39 -11.17 1.47
N ASP A 23 9.26 -11.05 0.78
CA ASP A 23 8.97 -11.79 -0.46
C ASP A 23 10.01 -11.46 -1.56
N VAL A 24 10.33 -10.18 -1.77
CA VAL A 24 11.31 -9.75 -2.78
C VAL A 24 12.74 -10.15 -2.41
N LEU A 25 13.14 -10.02 -1.14
CA LEU A 25 14.46 -10.44 -0.68
C LEU A 25 14.68 -11.94 -0.86
N ALA A 26 13.64 -12.77 -0.64
CA ALA A 26 13.71 -14.20 -0.89
C ALA A 26 13.97 -14.52 -2.38
N LEU A 27 13.44 -13.71 -3.29
CA LEU A 27 13.65 -13.88 -4.73
C LEU A 27 15.05 -13.43 -5.19
N LEU A 28 15.59 -12.37 -4.59
CA LEU A 28 16.84 -11.75 -5.03
C LEU A 28 18.10 -12.25 -4.31
N SER A 29 18.00 -12.63 -3.04
CA SER A 29 19.16 -13.04 -2.23
C SER A 29 20.00 -14.21 -2.81
N PRO A 30 19.47 -15.15 -3.62
CA PRO A 30 20.32 -16.15 -4.25
C PRO A 30 21.28 -15.60 -5.32
N GLY A 31 20.99 -14.43 -5.91
CA GLY A 31 21.76 -13.84 -7.02
C GLY A 31 22.65 -12.65 -6.63
N HIS A 32 22.52 -12.15 -5.40
CA HIS A 32 23.06 -10.87 -4.98
C HIS A 32 23.61 -10.88 -3.56
N GLU A 33 24.59 -10.02 -3.31
CA GLU A 33 25.03 -9.66 -1.96
C GLU A 33 24.14 -8.51 -1.46
N ILE A 34 23.24 -8.77 -0.50
CA ILE A 34 22.24 -7.78 -0.08
C ILE A 34 22.47 -7.32 1.36
N ASP A 35 22.70 -6.01 1.51
CA ASP A 35 22.64 -5.30 2.79
C ASP A 35 21.28 -4.59 2.90
N VAL A 36 20.47 -4.95 3.89
CA VAL A 36 19.15 -4.36 4.15
C VAL A 36 19.27 -3.24 5.17
N PHE A 37 18.71 -2.08 4.84
CA PHE A 37 18.75 -0.86 5.64
C PHE A 37 17.35 -0.49 6.13
N HIS A 38 17.17 -0.44 7.45
CA HIS A 38 15.89 -0.23 8.10
C HIS A 38 16.01 0.78 9.26
N SER A 39 14.90 1.43 9.64
CA SER A 39 14.88 2.40 10.75
C SER A 39 14.34 1.81 12.06
N GLN A 40 13.65 0.67 11.99
CA GLN A 40 12.95 0.05 13.11
C GLN A 40 13.86 -0.39 14.25
N ASP A 41 13.33 -0.33 15.46
CA ASP A 41 13.99 -0.83 16.67
C ASP A 41 13.96 -2.34 16.80
N GLU A 42 12.87 -2.94 16.36
CA GLU A 42 12.67 -4.38 16.35
C GLU A 42 12.63 -4.91 14.91
N VAL A 43 13.28 -6.05 14.70
CA VAL A 43 13.26 -6.78 13.42
C VAL A 43 13.01 -8.25 13.69
N ASP A 44 12.06 -8.82 12.96
CA ASP A 44 11.79 -10.25 12.92
C ASP A 44 12.64 -10.89 11.82
N ALA A 45 13.89 -11.20 12.17
CA ALA A 45 14.85 -11.80 11.24
C ALA A 45 14.43 -13.19 10.75
N SER A 46 13.54 -13.89 11.46
CA SER A 46 13.07 -15.22 11.06
C SER A 46 12.23 -15.20 9.77
N ARG A 47 11.66 -14.03 9.44
CA ARG A 47 10.90 -13.80 8.21
C ARG A 47 11.74 -13.31 7.04
N LEU A 48 13.04 -13.15 7.23
CA LEU A 48 13.97 -12.68 6.19
C LEU A 48 14.91 -13.83 5.77
N PRO A 49 15.40 -13.82 4.51
CA PRO A 49 16.34 -14.85 4.08
C PRO A 49 17.64 -14.80 4.89
N PRO A 50 18.18 -15.92 5.39
CA PRO A 50 19.40 -15.93 6.20
C PRO A 50 20.64 -15.31 5.52
N ALA A 51 20.63 -15.21 4.18
CA ALA A 51 21.72 -14.66 3.40
C ALA A 51 21.80 -13.11 3.41
N VAL A 52 20.74 -12.40 3.84
CA VAL A 52 20.75 -10.94 3.87
C VAL A 52 21.39 -10.42 5.17
N ARG A 53 22.03 -9.25 5.10
CA ARG A 53 22.66 -8.63 6.28
C ARG A 53 21.89 -7.37 6.69
N LEU A 54 21.51 -7.27 7.95
CA LEU A 54 20.70 -6.19 8.47
C LEU A 54 21.56 -5.05 9.03
N HIS A 55 21.21 -3.81 8.69
CA HIS A 55 21.89 -2.61 9.17
C HIS A 55 20.88 -1.50 9.49
N ARG A 56 21.22 -0.65 10.46
CA ARG A 56 20.47 0.60 10.68
C ARG A 56 20.64 1.52 9.48
N ALA A 57 19.54 2.15 9.07
CA ALA A 57 19.44 3.08 7.95
C ALA A 57 20.51 4.19 7.99
N THR A 58 20.81 4.70 9.18
CA THR A 58 21.83 5.74 9.43
C THR A 58 23.25 5.35 9.00
N THR A 59 23.53 4.06 8.83
CA THR A 59 24.86 3.56 8.42
C THR A 59 25.05 3.49 6.91
N LEU A 60 23.99 3.66 6.10
CA LEU A 60 24.02 3.47 4.64
C LEU A 60 25.11 4.31 3.97
N ILE A 61 25.13 5.62 4.23
CA ILE A 61 26.03 6.56 3.56
C ILE A 61 27.50 6.21 3.87
N GLY A 62 27.82 5.94 5.13
CA GLY A 62 29.17 5.54 5.55
C GLY A 62 29.61 4.25 4.88
N ARG A 63 28.73 3.24 4.86
CA ARG A 63 29.01 1.94 4.21
C ARG A 63 29.20 2.08 2.70
N HIS A 64 28.36 2.89 2.04
CA HIS A 64 28.46 3.14 0.60
C HIS A 64 29.78 3.86 0.25
N ARG A 65 30.24 4.80 1.08
CA ARG A 65 31.54 5.47 0.90
C ARG A 65 32.73 4.52 1.06
N GLN A 66 32.66 3.58 2.01
CA GLN A 66 33.74 2.62 2.26
C GLN A 66 33.83 1.53 1.18
N ARG A 67 32.68 1.00 0.78
CA ARG A 67 32.55 0.03 -0.31
C ARG A 67 31.24 0.36 -1.02
N PRO A 68 31.30 0.95 -2.23
CA PRO A 68 30.09 1.28 -2.97
C PRO A 68 29.16 0.09 -3.20
N TYR A 69 27.88 0.41 -3.32
CA TYR A 69 26.83 -0.50 -3.76
C TYR A 69 26.63 -0.29 -5.25
N ASP A 70 26.37 -1.36 -6.00
CA ASP A 70 26.06 -1.28 -7.42
C ASP A 70 24.68 -0.64 -7.65
N ALA A 71 23.74 -0.87 -6.72
CA ALA A 71 22.43 -0.24 -6.69
C ALA A 71 21.95 -0.05 -5.25
N ALA A 72 21.25 1.05 -5.02
CA ALA A 72 20.33 1.19 -3.89
C ALA A 72 18.89 0.97 -4.38
N VAL A 73 18.08 0.21 -3.63
CA VAL A 73 16.68 -0.11 -3.95
C VAL A 73 15.82 0.39 -2.79
N TYR A 74 14.95 1.36 -3.04
CA TYR A 74 14.12 2.02 -2.05
C TYR A 74 12.66 1.56 -2.17
N GLN A 75 12.08 1.04 -1.09
CA GLN A 75 10.67 0.65 -1.06
C GLN A 75 9.82 1.74 -0.38
N MET A 76 9.25 2.63 -1.19
CA MET A 76 8.53 3.82 -0.72
C MET A 76 7.03 3.58 -0.73
N GLY A 77 6.41 3.71 0.45
CA GLY A 77 4.97 3.79 0.62
C GLY A 77 4.56 5.09 1.31
N ASN A 78 3.28 5.22 1.64
CA ASN A 78 2.72 6.41 2.28
C ASN A 78 2.52 6.30 3.81
N GLY A 79 3.13 5.29 4.45
CA GLY A 79 3.10 5.11 5.90
C GLY A 79 4.32 5.71 6.64
N PRO A 80 4.23 5.94 7.96
CA PRO A 80 5.32 6.49 8.78
C PRO A 80 6.59 5.63 8.79
N ASP A 81 6.45 4.32 8.60
CA ASP A 81 7.59 3.42 8.51
C ASP A 81 8.55 3.78 7.35
N HIS A 82 8.10 4.56 6.35
CA HIS A 82 8.88 4.92 5.18
C HIS A 82 9.58 6.29 5.27
N ASP A 83 9.34 7.07 6.33
CA ASP A 83 9.81 8.47 6.44
C ASP A 83 11.33 8.62 6.27
N PHE A 84 12.09 7.64 6.77
CA PHE A 84 13.55 7.66 6.74
C PHE A 84 14.13 7.58 5.32
N LEU A 85 13.35 7.15 4.33
CA LEU A 85 13.81 7.07 2.94
C LEU A 85 14.06 8.46 2.34
N TYR A 86 13.30 9.48 2.75
CA TYR A 86 13.45 10.85 2.24
C TYR A 86 14.82 11.46 2.52
N ASP A 87 15.47 11.08 3.62
CA ASP A 87 16.82 11.55 3.97
C ASP A 87 17.91 10.82 3.16
N LEU A 88 17.68 9.56 2.84
CA LEU A 88 18.68 8.69 2.21
C LEU A 88 18.67 8.76 0.68
N LEU A 89 17.49 8.87 0.07
CA LEU A 89 17.31 8.82 -1.38
C LEU A 89 18.12 9.91 -2.12
N PRO A 90 18.15 11.19 -1.67
CA PRO A 90 18.97 12.22 -2.32
C PRO A 90 20.48 12.00 -2.19
N ARG A 91 20.91 11.25 -1.17
CA ARG A 91 22.33 11.05 -0.80
C ARG A 91 22.96 9.84 -1.46
N VAL A 92 22.16 8.81 -1.72
CA VAL A 92 22.57 7.61 -2.46
C VAL A 92 21.48 7.31 -3.50
N PRO A 93 21.42 8.04 -4.63
CA PRO A 93 20.39 7.85 -5.63
C PRO A 93 20.37 6.41 -6.17
N GLY A 94 19.18 5.87 -6.41
CA GLY A 94 19.02 4.49 -6.84
C GLY A 94 17.67 4.19 -7.49
N LEU A 95 17.27 2.93 -7.44
CA LEU A 95 15.95 2.46 -7.86
C LEU A 95 14.91 2.82 -6.79
N LEU A 96 13.98 3.71 -7.10
CA LEU A 96 12.82 4.01 -6.26
C LEU A 96 11.64 3.14 -6.66
N VAL A 97 11.17 2.27 -5.79
CA VAL A 97 9.92 1.51 -5.97
C VAL A 97 8.81 2.24 -5.23
N LEU A 98 7.92 2.89 -5.97
CA LEU A 98 6.73 3.56 -5.46
C LEU A 98 5.59 2.56 -5.35
N HIS A 99 5.19 2.25 -4.11
CA HIS A 99 4.03 1.40 -3.80
C HIS A 99 2.72 2.18 -3.85
N ASP A 100 2.79 3.46 -3.46
CA ASP A 100 1.70 4.40 -3.46
C ASP A 100 2.09 5.61 -4.31
N LEU A 101 1.18 6.08 -5.18
CA LEU A 101 1.43 7.30 -5.94
C LEU A 101 1.26 8.52 -5.04
N VAL A 102 0.20 8.51 -4.22
CA VAL A 102 -0.10 9.60 -3.29
C VAL A 102 0.77 9.48 -2.04
N LEU A 103 1.80 10.32 -1.98
CA LEU A 103 2.70 10.49 -0.83
C LEU A 103 2.39 11.75 -0.02
N HIS A 104 1.50 12.61 -0.51
CA HIS A 104 1.27 13.96 0.04
C HIS A 104 0.91 13.98 1.52
N HIS A 105 -0.06 13.19 1.97
CA HIS A 105 -0.44 13.16 3.39
C HIS A 105 0.72 12.66 4.27
N ALA A 106 1.47 11.65 3.81
CA ALA A 106 2.63 11.11 4.51
C ALA A 106 3.73 12.17 4.63
N ARG A 107 3.99 12.89 3.53
CA ARG A 107 5.01 13.93 3.47
C ARG A 107 4.62 15.16 4.28
N ALA A 108 3.37 15.61 4.18
CA ALA A 108 2.83 16.71 4.97
C ALA A 108 2.94 16.42 6.47
N ARG A 109 2.63 15.19 6.91
CA ARG A 109 2.80 14.77 8.31
C ARG A 109 4.21 15.04 8.84
N MET A 110 5.25 14.78 8.06
CA MET A 110 6.64 14.99 8.50
C MET A 110 6.93 16.45 8.91
N PHE A 111 6.16 17.41 8.39
CA PHE A 111 6.26 18.83 8.74
C PHE A 111 5.20 19.27 9.76
N LEU A 112 3.95 18.90 9.49
CA LEU A 112 2.77 19.42 10.19
C LEU A 112 2.48 18.71 11.52
N ASP A 113 3.01 17.50 11.72
CA ASP A 113 2.84 16.76 12.97
C ASP A 113 4.01 16.93 13.94
N SER A 114 4.97 17.80 13.63
CA SER A 114 6.06 18.17 14.54
C SER A 114 5.51 18.79 15.84
N PRO A 115 6.22 18.67 16.99
CA PRO A 115 5.76 19.26 18.25
C PRO A 115 5.45 20.76 18.14
N ALA A 116 6.26 21.51 17.39
CA ALA A 116 6.05 22.93 17.15
C ALA A 116 4.79 23.21 16.32
N ALA A 117 4.58 22.47 15.22
CA ALA A 117 3.40 22.61 14.37
C ALA A 117 2.12 22.23 15.10
N ARG A 118 2.11 21.15 15.90
CA ARG A 118 0.96 20.77 16.74
C ARG A 118 0.67 21.82 17.81
N ALA A 119 1.71 22.37 18.45
CA ALA A 119 1.54 23.43 19.44
C ALA A 119 0.91 24.69 18.83
N TYR A 120 1.33 25.06 17.62
CA TYR A 120 0.75 26.16 16.84
C TYR A 120 -0.68 25.87 16.43
N ALA A 121 -0.98 24.70 15.86
CA ALA A 121 -2.33 24.30 15.46
C ALA A 121 -3.33 24.34 16.62
N ALA A 122 -2.90 23.98 17.84
CA ALA A 122 -3.74 24.05 19.04
C ALA A 122 -4.03 25.48 19.52
N ARG A 123 -3.16 26.47 19.21
CA ARG A 123 -3.34 27.89 19.57
C ARG A 123 -2.81 28.83 18.47
N PRO A 124 -3.54 29.00 17.35
CA PRO A 124 -3.03 29.74 16.18
C PRO A 124 -2.79 31.24 16.43
N ALA A 125 -3.43 31.83 17.45
CA ALA A 125 -3.26 33.23 17.83
C ALA A 125 -1.94 33.52 18.57
N ASP A 126 -1.22 32.49 19.05
CA ASP A 126 0.03 32.64 19.79
C ASP A 126 1.21 32.90 18.83
N ALA A 127 1.78 34.11 18.89
CA ALA A 127 2.88 34.53 18.02
C ALA A 127 4.17 33.72 18.24
N ALA A 128 4.48 33.33 19.48
CA ALA A 128 5.68 32.56 19.77
C ALA A 128 5.59 31.14 19.21
N ARG A 129 4.40 30.52 19.27
CA ARG A 129 4.16 29.20 18.68
C ARG A 129 4.19 29.24 17.16
N ARG A 130 3.65 30.30 16.56
CA ARG A 130 3.74 30.53 15.12
C ARG A 130 5.19 30.63 14.66
N GLU A 131 6.00 31.40 15.38
CA GLU A 131 7.44 31.54 15.12
C GLU A 131 8.16 30.19 15.21
N ALA A 132 7.88 29.40 16.25
CA ALA A 132 8.47 28.07 16.43
C ALA A 132 8.06 27.07 15.33
N ALA A 133 6.83 27.15 14.81
CA ALA A 133 6.33 26.28 13.75
C ALA A 133 6.79 26.71 12.34
N ARG A 134 7.22 27.97 12.18
CA ARG A 134 7.53 28.58 10.88
C ARG A 134 8.47 27.72 10.00
N PRO A 135 9.59 27.17 10.49
CA PRO A 135 10.50 26.41 9.63
C PRO A 135 9.84 25.19 8.97
N GLY A 136 9.01 24.45 9.71
CA GLY A 136 8.31 23.28 9.16
C GLY A 136 7.22 23.67 8.17
N LEU A 137 6.47 24.73 8.47
CA LEU A 137 5.45 25.28 7.58
C LEU A 137 6.04 25.80 6.27
N GLU A 138 7.15 26.54 6.34
CA GLU A 138 7.87 27.05 5.16
C GLU A 138 8.47 25.93 4.32
N ALA A 139 9.05 24.89 4.95
CA ALA A 139 9.57 23.74 4.22
C ALA A 139 8.47 22.98 3.47
N TYR A 140 7.32 22.75 4.11
CA TYR A 140 6.16 22.14 3.44
C TYR A 140 5.63 23.01 2.30
N ARG A 141 5.48 24.32 2.53
CA ARG A 141 5.07 25.26 1.49
C ARG A 141 6.03 25.26 0.31
N ALA A 142 7.34 25.23 0.56
CA ALA A 142 8.35 25.19 -0.50
C ALA A 142 8.24 23.91 -1.37
N GLU A 143 7.88 22.76 -0.80
CA GLU A 143 7.63 21.54 -1.61
C GLU A 143 6.37 21.68 -2.47
N LEU A 144 5.32 22.33 -1.95
CA LEU A 144 4.14 22.65 -2.73
C LEU A 144 4.43 23.65 -3.84
N ASP A 145 5.16 24.74 -3.55
CA ASP A 145 5.57 25.75 -4.53
C ASP A 145 6.42 25.12 -5.64
N TYR A 146 7.32 24.20 -5.28
CA TYR A 146 8.15 23.46 -6.23
C TYR A 146 7.33 22.55 -7.15
N THR A 147 6.38 21.80 -6.58
CA THR A 147 5.65 20.77 -7.32
C THR A 147 4.44 21.33 -8.07
N TYR A 148 3.73 22.28 -7.47
CA TYR A 148 2.46 22.83 -7.92
C TYR A 148 2.44 24.38 -7.83
N PRO A 149 3.34 25.09 -8.55
CA PRO A 149 3.57 26.53 -8.36
C PRO A 149 2.30 27.39 -8.44
N ASP A 150 1.39 27.09 -9.36
CA ASP A 150 0.14 27.87 -9.55
C ASP A 150 -0.94 27.58 -8.49
N ARG A 151 -0.74 26.56 -7.66
CA ARG A 151 -1.76 26.07 -6.71
C ARG A 151 -1.26 26.01 -5.28
N ALA A 152 0.04 26.16 -5.05
CA ALA A 152 0.68 25.94 -3.77
C ALA A 152 0.06 26.74 -2.62
N ALA A 153 -0.21 28.04 -2.82
CA ALA A 153 -0.88 28.87 -1.81
C ALA A 153 -2.25 28.29 -1.41
N ARG A 154 -3.07 27.90 -2.38
CA ARG A 154 -4.40 27.31 -2.14
C ARG A 154 -4.30 25.93 -1.48
N LEU A 155 -3.35 25.10 -1.90
CA LEU A 155 -3.13 23.77 -1.30
C LEU A 155 -2.65 23.89 0.14
N PHE A 156 -1.75 24.83 0.42
CA PHE A 156 -1.24 25.11 1.75
C PHE A 156 -2.35 25.60 2.67
N GLU A 157 -3.13 26.60 2.22
CA GLU A 157 -4.29 27.10 2.96
C GLU A 157 -5.33 26.01 3.20
N ALA A 158 -5.64 25.19 2.20
CA ALA A 158 -6.61 24.12 2.33
C ALA A 158 -6.17 23.04 3.34
N GLN A 159 -4.88 22.69 3.35
CA GLN A 159 -4.31 21.73 4.29
C GLN A 159 -4.35 22.25 5.74
N LEU A 160 -4.09 23.54 5.96
CA LEU A 160 -4.13 24.16 7.29
C LEU A 160 -5.56 24.56 7.73
N GLY A 161 -6.42 24.88 6.76
CA GLY A 161 -7.73 25.49 6.93
C GLY A 161 -8.90 24.51 6.96
N THR A 162 -8.66 23.21 7.22
CA THR A 162 -9.67 22.14 7.42
C THR A 162 -10.34 21.53 6.18
N VAL A 163 -9.85 21.77 4.96
CA VAL A 163 -10.47 21.19 3.75
C VAL A 163 -10.05 19.72 3.59
N GLY A 164 -10.72 18.83 4.32
CA GLY A 164 -10.92 17.40 4.06
C GLY A 164 -9.68 16.50 3.86
N SER A 165 -9.75 15.27 4.34
CA SER A 165 -8.74 14.23 4.08
C SER A 165 -8.58 13.86 2.59
N LEU A 166 -9.40 14.41 1.68
CA LEU A 166 -9.45 14.05 0.26
C LEU A 166 -8.49 14.85 -0.62
N LEU A 167 -8.20 16.12 -0.28
CA LEU A 167 -7.38 16.98 -1.14
C LEU A 167 -5.97 16.41 -1.38
N PRO A 168 -5.27 15.85 -0.36
CA PRO A 168 -3.97 15.21 -0.59
C PRO A 168 -4.01 14.07 -1.60
N TYR A 169 -5.14 13.38 -1.78
CA TYR A 169 -5.28 12.30 -2.76
C TYR A 169 -5.44 12.80 -4.21
N ALA A 170 -5.68 14.10 -4.41
CA ALA A 170 -5.70 14.73 -5.72
C ALA A 170 -4.33 15.32 -6.13
N TYR A 171 -3.41 15.51 -5.18
CA TYR A 171 -2.10 16.13 -5.38
C TYR A 171 -1.00 15.22 -4.83
N PRO A 172 -0.51 14.23 -5.59
CA PRO A 172 0.26 13.12 -5.03
C PRO A 172 1.58 13.45 -4.33
N LEU A 173 2.23 14.57 -4.69
CA LEU A 173 3.50 15.06 -4.12
C LEU A 173 4.66 14.03 -4.17
N PHE A 174 4.73 13.22 -5.24
CA PHE A 174 5.83 12.26 -5.44
C PHE A 174 7.05 12.86 -6.16
N ARG A 175 6.91 14.04 -6.79
CA ARG A 175 7.91 14.63 -7.71
C ARG A 175 9.34 14.63 -7.18
N LEU A 176 9.57 15.16 -5.98
CA LEU A 176 10.91 15.26 -5.40
C LEU A 176 11.57 13.89 -5.18
N ALA A 177 10.79 12.87 -4.79
CA ALA A 177 11.31 11.51 -4.65
C ALA A 177 11.68 10.93 -6.02
N VAL A 178 10.83 11.12 -7.03
CA VAL A 178 11.09 10.68 -8.41
C VAL A 178 12.35 11.34 -8.98
N GLU A 179 12.46 12.66 -8.88
CA GLU A 179 13.64 13.42 -9.34
C GLU A 179 14.92 13.07 -8.55
N ALA A 180 14.81 12.57 -7.32
CA ALA A 180 15.94 12.12 -6.52
C ALA A 180 16.39 10.68 -6.84
N SER A 181 15.63 9.96 -7.66
CA SER A 181 15.93 8.59 -8.06
C SER A 181 16.64 8.52 -9.41
N ARG A 182 17.41 7.45 -9.64
CA ARG A 182 17.96 7.14 -10.97
C ARG A 182 16.92 6.48 -11.87
N LEU A 183 16.04 5.67 -11.28
CA LEU A 183 14.97 4.96 -11.95
C LEU A 183 13.78 4.84 -11.00
N THR A 184 12.58 5.16 -11.48
CA THR A 184 11.34 4.93 -10.75
C THR A 184 10.67 3.64 -11.22
N ALA A 185 10.30 2.79 -10.29
CA ALA A 185 9.50 1.60 -10.49
C ALA A 185 8.12 1.79 -9.86
N VAL A 186 7.08 1.34 -10.55
CA VAL A 186 5.68 1.41 -10.10
C VAL A 186 4.96 0.08 -10.37
N HIS A 187 3.79 -0.14 -9.75
CA HIS A 187 3.12 -1.44 -9.81
C HIS A 187 1.96 -1.56 -10.82
N ASN A 188 1.49 -0.46 -11.39
CA ASN A 188 0.41 -0.46 -12.38
C ASN A 188 0.64 0.57 -13.49
N ALA A 189 -0.09 0.42 -14.60
CA ALA A 189 0.06 1.28 -15.77
C ALA A 189 -0.31 2.74 -15.49
N PHE A 190 -1.34 2.98 -14.67
CA PHE A 190 -1.79 4.32 -14.30
C PHE A 190 -0.68 5.12 -13.59
N MET A 191 -0.03 4.52 -12.59
CA MET A 191 1.10 5.15 -11.90
C MET A 191 2.23 5.50 -12.87
N ALA A 192 2.53 4.61 -13.82
CA ALA A 192 3.59 4.84 -14.79
C ALA A 192 3.28 5.99 -15.73
N GLU A 193 2.02 6.16 -16.12
CA GLU A 193 1.55 7.31 -16.89
C GLU A 193 1.57 8.60 -16.06
N ALA A 194 1.08 8.56 -14.83
CA ALA A 194 1.08 9.73 -13.94
C ALA A 194 2.50 10.25 -13.65
N VAL A 195 3.46 9.36 -13.38
CA VAL A 195 4.86 9.76 -13.18
C VAL A 195 5.43 10.40 -14.45
N ARG A 196 5.20 9.81 -15.63
CA ARG A 196 5.67 10.38 -16.91
C ARG A 196 4.99 11.71 -17.26
N ALA A 197 3.75 11.91 -16.83
CA ALA A 197 3.04 13.17 -17.05
C ALA A 197 3.56 14.30 -16.16
N GLU A 198 3.86 14.02 -14.88
CA GLU A 198 4.33 15.04 -13.92
C GLU A 198 5.85 15.27 -14.00
N VAL A 199 6.64 14.23 -14.30
CA VAL A 199 8.10 14.29 -14.42
C VAL A 199 8.54 13.61 -15.73
N PRO A 200 8.44 14.30 -16.89
CA PRO A 200 8.69 13.69 -18.20
C PRO A 200 10.08 13.08 -18.40
N ASP A 201 11.09 13.64 -17.75
CA ASP A 201 12.48 13.16 -17.83
C ASP A 201 12.75 11.94 -16.93
N ALA A 202 11.78 11.54 -16.09
CA ALA A 202 11.93 10.42 -15.19
C ALA A 202 11.90 9.09 -15.95
N ALA A 203 12.99 8.33 -15.81
CA ALA A 203 12.99 6.95 -16.21
C ALA A 203 11.99 6.16 -15.35
N THR A 204 11.04 5.49 -15.99
CA THR A 204 9.96 4.77 -15.30
C THR A 204 9.81 3.35 -15.85
N VAL A 205 9.74 2.36 -14.97
CA VAL A 205 9.47 0.95 -15.30
C VAL A 205 8.33 0.38 -14.46
N ARG A 206 7.70 -0.70 -14.94
CA ARG A 206 6.62 -1.37 -14.21
C ARG A 206 7.15 -2.66 -13.57
N LEU A 207 6.96 -2.80 -12.26
CA LEU A 207 7.33 -3.99 -11.49
C LEU A 207 6.09 -4.75 -11.04
N ALA A 208 6.07 -6.04 -11.32
CA ALA A 208 5.02 -6.92 -10.82
C ALA A 208 5.27 -7.18 -9.33
N MET A 209 4.26 -7.01 -8.48
CA MET A 209 4.35 -7.47 -7.09
C MET A 209 4.26 -8.98 -7.04
N PRO A 210 5.20 -9.70 -6.37
CA PRO A 210 5.18 -11.16 -6.35
C PRO A 210 4.01 -11.66 -5.50
N VAL A 211 3.24 -12.61 -6.04
CA VAL A 211 2.23 -13.33 -5.29
C VAL A 211 2.11 -14.76 -5.82
N ALA A 212 1.81 -15.70 -4.93
CA ALA A 212 1.49 -17.07 -5.28
C ALA A 212 0.30 -17.55 -4.45
N ALA A 213 -0.47 -18.47 -5.02
CA ALA A 213 -1.48 -19.20 -4.27
C ALA A 213 -0.82 -20.07 -3.21
N VAL A 214 -1.42 -20.15 -2.04
CA VAL A 214 -0.99 -21.05 -0.96
C VAL A 214 -2.02 -22.17 -0.89
N PRO A 215 -1.64 -23.44 -1.16
CA PRO A 215 -2.56 -24.57 -1.03
C PRO A 215 -3.04 -24.70 0.42
N ILE A 216 -4.36 -24.69 0.61
CA ILE A 216 -4.99 -24.91 1.93
C ILE A 216 -5.88 -26.15 1.84
N PRO A 217 -5.69 -27.16 2.70
CA PRO A 217 -6.58 -28.32 2.77
C PRO A 217 -8.02 -27.93 3.12
N ALA A 218 -9.00 -28.62 2.54
CA ALA A 218 -10.42 -28.33 2.78
C ALA A 218 -10.78 -28.47 4.26
N GLU A 219 -10.19 -29.45 4.94
CA GLU A 219 -10.39 -29.70 6.37
C GLU A 219 -9.90 -28.54 7.23
N THR A 220 -8.80 -27.89 6.83
CA THR A 220 -8.28 -26.68 7.49
C THR A 220 -9.27 -25.52 7.35
N VAL A 221 -9.87 -25.36 6.16
CA VAL A 221 -10.90 -24.32 5.93
C VAL A 221 -12.15 -24.60 6.75
N SER A 222 -12.64 -25.85 6.77
CA SER A 222 -13.80 -26.24 7.57
C SER A 222 -13.57 -26.06 9.07
N ALA A 223 -12.40 -26.46 9.58
CA ALA A 223 -12.02 -26.26 10.98
C ALA A 223 -11.93 -24.77 11.33
N LEU A 224 -11.40 -23.94 10.43
CA LEU A 224 -11.36 -22.48 10.61
C LEU A 224 -12.76 -21.88 10.63
N ARG A 225 -13.65 -22.25 9.70
CA ARG A 225 -15.05 -21.79 9.70
C ARG A 225 -15.74 -22.15 11.02
N ALA A 226 -15.57 -23.39 11.50
CA ALA A 226 -16.11 -23.79 12.80
C ALA A 226 -15.55 -22.96 13.97
N ARG A 227 -14.23 -22.72 14.01
CA ARG A 227 -13.57 -21.87 15.02
C ARG A 227 -14.08 -20.43 15.01
N LEU A 228 -14.43 -19.90 13.84
CA LEU A 228 -14.98 -18.56 13.65
C LEU A 228 -16.51 -18.50 13.86
N GLY A 229 -17.18 -19.62 14.16
CA GLY A 229 -18.63 -19.67 14.31
C GLY A 229 -19.39 -19.50 12.98
N LEU A 230 -18.76 -19.84 11.86
CA LEU A 230 -19.33 -19.82 10.52
C LEU A 230 -19.80 -21.24 10.15
N ALA A 231 -21.07 -21.39 9.80
CA ALA A 231 -21.62 -22.68 9.39
C ALA A 231 -21.21 -23.03 7.95
N ALA A 232 -21.33 -24.30 7.56
CA ALA A 232 -20.95 -24.77 6.23
C ALA A 232 -21.77 -24.15 5.11
N GLU A 233 -23.06 -23.88 5.33
CA GLU A 233 -23.97 -23.32 4.32
C GLU A 233 -24.07 -21.79 4.38
N ASP A 234 -23.30 -21.14 5.24
CA ASP A 234 -23.21 -19.68 5.26
C ASP A 234 -22.50 -19.17 4.00
N PHE A 235 -22.99 -18.06 3.45
CA PHE A 235 -22.30 -17.35 2.38
C PHE A 235 -21.41 -16.28 3.01
N VAL A 236 -20.09 -16.51 3.03
CA VAL A 236 -19.13 -15.70 3.76
C VAL A 236 -18.52 -14.64 2.84
N VAL A 237 -18.70 -13.38 3.19
CA VAL A 237 -18.13 -12.22 2.51
C VAL A 237 -16.92 -11.72 3.28
N GLY A 238 -15.73 -11.84 2.71
CA GLY A 238 -14.47 -11.43 3.35
C GLY A 238 -14.03 -10.01 2.99
N SER A 239 -13.46 -9.28 3.95
CA SER A 239 -12.68 -8.05 3.73
C SER A 239 -11.36 -8.13 4.49
N TYR A 240 -10.26 -7.82 3.81
CA TYR A 240 -8.91 -8.19 4.25
C TYR A 240 -7.94 -7.00 4.24
N GLY A 241 -7.03 -6.98 5.22
CA GLY A 241 -5.95 -6.01 5.36
C GLY A 241 -6.18 -5.07 6.55
N LEU A 242 -5.39 -3.99 6.62
CA LEU A 242 -5.62 -2.95 7.64
C LEU A 242 -6.98 -2.30 7.36
N LEU A 243 -7.91 -2.40 8.31
CA LEU A 243 -9.30 -1.95 8.18
C LEU A 243 -9.41 -0.43 8.41
N THR A 244 -8.69 0.34 7.59
CA THR A 244 -8.71 1.81 7.61
C THR A 244 -9.99 2.38 7.01
N PRO A 245 -10.30 3.67 7.22
CA PRO A 245 -11.44 4.32 6.59
C PRO A 245 -11.47 4.15 5.05
N GLU A 246 -10.30 4.18 4.40
CA GLU A 246 -10.19 4.04 2.95
C GLU A 246 -10.67 2.66 2.46
N LYS A 247 -10.70 1.63 3.31
CA LYS A 247 -11.24 0.30 2.96
C LYS A 247 -12.78 0.26 2.90
N GLN A 248 -13.43 1.36 3.25
CA GLN A 248 -14.88 1.53 3.21
C GLN A 248 -15.65 0.37 3.86
N VAL A 249 -15.17 -0.11 5.02
CA VAL A 249 -15.78 -1.23 5.75
C VAL A 249 -17.25 -0.95 6.05
N GLU A 250 -17.62 0.31 6.31
CA GLU A 250 -19.01 0.71 6.52
C GLU A 250 -19.88 0.51 5.26
N THR A 251 -19.39 0.84 4.07
CA THR A 251 -20.06 0.58 2.78
C THR A 251 -20.27 -0.93 2.57
N VAL A 252 -19.23 -1.73 2.86
CA VAL A 252 -19.34 -3.20 2.79
C VAL A 252 -20.38 -3.74 3.78
N ALA A 253 -20.36 -3.25 5.03
CA ALA A 253 -21.30 -3.64 6.07
C ALA A 253 -22.74 -3.30 5.71
N ARG A 254 -22.99 -2.10 5.16
CA ARG A 254 -24.31 -1.71 4.64
C ARG A 254 -24.77 -2.60 3.49
N ALA A 255 -23.87 -2.91 2.55
CA ALA A 255 -24.20 -3.80 1.44
C ALA A 255 -24.55 -5.22 1.92
N VAL A 256 -23.83 -5.75 2.91
CA VAL A 256 -24.16 -7.03 3.56
C VAL A 256 -25.52 -6.95 4.27
N ALA A 257 -25.81 -5.86 4.98
CA ALA A 257 -27.09 -5.65 5.64
C ALA A 257 -28.26 -5.73 4.65
N ARG A 258 -28.13 -5.05 3.50
CA ARG A 258 -29.13 -5.06 2.42
C ARG A 258 -29.24 -6.41 1.73
N ALA A 259 -28.11 -7.05 1.44
CA ALA A 259 -28.09 -8.37 0.82
C ALA A 259 -28.71 -9.46 1.70
N ALA A 260 -28.68 -9.30 3.03
CA ALA A 260 -29.26 -10.25 3.99
C ALA A 260 -30.78 -10.45 3.83
N ALA A 261 -31.50 -9.52 3.21
CA ALA A 261 -32.91 -9.69 2.87
C ALA A 261 -33.16 -10.78 1.81
N HIS A 262 -32.16 -11.04 0.95
CA HIS A 262 -32.24 -12.03 -0.12
C HIS A 262 -31.33 -13.24 0.13
N VAL A 263 -30.30 -13.08 0.96
CA VAL A 263 -29.35 -14.13 1.34
C VAL A 263 -29.31 -14.23 2.87
N PRO A 264 -30.29 -14.90 3.51
CA PRO A 264 -30.44 -14.88 4.97
C PRO A 264 -29.23 -15.39 5.76
N ARG A 265 -28.42 -16.27 5.13
CA ARG A 265 -27.19 -16.86 5.70
C ARG A 265 -25.91 -16.12 5.29
N ILE A 266 -26.02 -14.88 4.82
CA ILE A 266 -24.83 -14.06 4.54
C ILE A 266 -24.12 -13.67 5.84
N ARG A 267 -22.79 -13.84 5.85
CA ARG A 267 -21.88 -13.49 6.95
C ARG A 267 -20.82 -12.52 6.46
N LEU A 268 -20.38 -11.63 7.34
CA LEU A 268 -19.27 -10.70 7.06
C LEU A 268 -18.05 -11.14 7.86
N LEU A 269 -16.92 -11.38 7.20
CA LEU A 269 -15.65 -11.73 7.81
C LEU A 269 -14.65 -10.58 7.60
N LEU A 270 -14.26 -9.93 8.68
CA LEU A 270 -13.33 -8.80 8.69
C LEU A 270 -11.97 -9.26 9.25
N VAL A 271 -10.95 -9.33 8.38
CA VAL A 271 -9.64 -9.91 8.70
C VAL A 271 -8.53 -8.87 8.58
N GLY A 272 -7.95 -8.51 9.71
CA GLY A 272 -6.79 -7.64 9.80
C GLY A 272 -6.89 -6.64 10.96
N PRO A 273 -5.82 -5.86 11.20
CA PRO A 273 -5.79 -4.93 12.32
C PRO A 273 -6.87 -3.86 12.18
N VAL A 274 -7.46 -3.47 13.32
CA VAL A 274 -8.50 -2.44 13.41
C VAL A 274 -7.90 -1.23 14.12
N PRO A 275 -7.78 -0.06 13.45
CA PRO A 275 -7.24 1.13 14.09
C PRO A 275 -8.06 1.58 15.31
N ASP A 276 -9.39 1.48 15.21
CA ASP A 276 -10.32 1.81 16.29
C ASP A 276 -11.41 0.72 16.38
N ALA A 277 -11.19 -0.22 17.31
CA ALA A 277 -12.12 -1.33 17.53
C ALA A 277 -13.46 -0.88 18.12
N GLY A 278 -13.48 0.22 18.89
CA GLY A 278 -14.70 0.78 19.48
C GLY A 278 -15.60 1.37 18.40
N ALA A 279 -15.03 2.22 17.53
CA ALA A 279 -15.75 2.80 16.40
C ALA A 279 -16.27 1.73 15.44
N LEU A 280 -15.48 0.69 15.15
CA LEU A 280 -15.92 -0.43 14.32
C LEU A 280 -17.12 -1.15 14.95
N THR A 281 -17.05 -1.48 16.23
CA THR A 281 -18.12 -2.20 16.94
C THR A 281 -19.42 -1.38 16.92
N SER A 282 -19.37 -0.11 17.31
CA SER A 282 -20.55 0.77 17.29
C SER A 282 -21.14 0.94 15.89
N MET A 283 -20.30 0.96 14.85
CA MET A 283 -20.76 1.03 13.46
C MET A 283 -21.48 -0.26 13.03
N LEU A 284 -20.96 -1.44 13.36
CA LEU A 284 -21.62 -2.71 13.07
C LEU A 284 -22.95 -2.88 13.82
N GLU A 285 -23.04 -2.40 15.07
CA GLU A 285 -24.26 -2.38 15.87
C GLU A 285 -25.32 -1.44 15.28
N ARG A 286 -24.94 -0.20 14.96
CA ARG A 286 -25.81 0.80 14.33
C ARG A 286 -26.39 0.31 13.01
N LEU A 287 -25.61 -0.43 12.23
CA LEU A 287 -26.04 -1.01 10.96
C LEU A 287 -26.82 -2.33 11.11
N GLY A 288 -26.97 -2.86 12.33
CA GLY A 288 -27.70 -4.10 12.59
C GLY A 288 -27.00 -5.37 12.07
N VAL A 289 -25.70 -5.31 11.77
CA VAL A 289 -24.93 -6.44 11.23
C VAL A 289 -23.96 -7.08 12.22
N ALA A 290 -23.88 -6.56 13.45
CA ALA A 290 -22.97 -7.07 14.49
C ALA A 290 -23.05 -8.61 14.67
N ARG A 291 -24.26 -9.19 14.71
CA ARG A 291 -24.46 -10.65 14.85
C ARG A 291 -24.08 -11.47 13.60
N ARG A 292 -23.90 -10.80 12.45
CA ARG A 292 -23.50 -11.42 11.18
C ARG A 292 -22.00 -11.30 10.93
N ALA A 293 -21.34 -10.36 11.62
CA ALA A 293 -19.94 -10.04 11.44
C ALA A 293 -19.04 -10.88 12.36
N VAL A 294 -17.87 -11.24 11.84
CA VAL A 294 -16.75 -11.82 12.60
C VAL A 294 -15.56 -10.90 12.36
N VAL A 295 -14.99 -10.35 13.43
CA VAL A 295 -13.80 -9.48 13.39
C VAL A 295 -12.65 -10.25 14.02
N THR A 296 -11.64 -10.60 13.24
CA THR A 296 -10.53 -11.42 13.74
C THR A 296 -9.41 -10.59 14.37
N GLY A 297 -9.34 -9.29 14.04
CA GLY A 297 -8.13 -8.52 14.28
C GLY A 297 -6.97 -9.00 13.40
N ARG A 298 -5.73 -8.70 13.82
CA ARG A 298 -4.53 -9.21 13.13
C ARG A 298 -4.47 -10.73 13.26
N VAL A 299 -4.26 -11.40 12.13
CA VAL A 299 -3.98 -12.84 12.07
C VAL A 299 -2.54 -13.05 11.63
N ASP A 300 -1.97 -14.20 11.96
CA ASP A 300 -0.63 -14.56 11.51
C ASP A 300 -0.60 -14.67 9.99
N PHE A 301 0.52 -14.24 9.40
CA PHE A 301 0.67 -14.22 7.94
C PHE A 301 0.48 -15.61 7.33
N ALA A 302 0.92 -16.67 8.03
CA ALA A 302 0.75 -18.06 7.61
C ALA A 302 -0.73 -18.51 7.59
N GLU A 303 -1.60 -17.92 8.43
CA GLU A 303 -3.03 -18.25 8.48
C GLU A 303 -3.87 -17.44 7.48
N LEU A 304 -3.32 -16.35 6.91
CA LEU A 304 -4.07 -15.42 6.07
C LEU A 304 -4.71 -16.12 4.86
N ALA A 305 -3.98 -17.04 4.23
CA ALA A 305 -4.47 -17.82 3.10
C ALA A 305 -5.68 -18.68 3.46
N ALA A 306 -5.70 -19.30 4.64
CA ALA A 306 -6.85 -20.07 5.12
C ALA A 306 -8.07 -19.17 5.39
N HIS A 307 -7.85 -17.96 5.93
CA HIS A 307 -8.91 -16.97 6.12
C HIS A 307 -9.49 -16.47 4.78
N MET A 308 -8.68 -16.38 3.73
CA MET A 308 -9.16 -16.07 2.37
C MET A 308 -10.01 -17.21 1.81
N GLU A 309 -9.57 -18.46 1.96
CA GLU A 309 -10.31 -19.64 1.52
C GLU A 309 -11.61 -19.88 2.30
N ALA A 310 -11.71 -19.39 3.54
CA ALA A 310 -12.93 -19.44 4.34
C ALA A 310 -14.07 -18.55 3.79
N ALA A 311 -13.76 -17.58 2.92
CA ALA A 311 -14.74 -16.73 2.27
C ALA A 311 -15.17 -17.26 0.89
N ASP A 312 -16.47 -17.14 0.62
CA ASP A 312 -17.08 -17.49 -0.67
C ASP A 312 -16.92 -16.37 -1.71
N ALA A 313 -16.86 -15.12 -1.24
CA ALA A 313 -16.52 -13.94 -2.04
C ALA A 313 -15.79 -12.91 -1.17
N ALA A 314 -14.99 -12.05 -1.79
CA ALA A 314 -14.32 -10.96 -1.12
C ALA A 314 -14.77 -9.60 -1.65
N VAL A 315 -14.78 -8.60 -0.78
CA VAL A 315 -15.03 -7.20 -1.15
C VAL A 315 -13.79 -6.39 -0.80
N HIS A 316 -13.23 -5.72 -1.80
CA HIS A 316 -12.03 -4.90 -1.70
C HIS A 316 -12.31 -3.50 -2.25
N LEU A 317 -13.00 -2.69 -1.44
CA LEU A 317 -13.26 -1.30 -1.80
C LEU A 317 -12.08 -0.42 -1.41
N ARG A 318 -11.93 0.69 -2.14
CA ARG A 318 -10.97 1.73 -1.81
C ARG A 318 -11.49 3.12 -2.16
N TYR A 319 -11.71 3.97 -1.16
CA TYR A 319 -11.89 5.40 -1.40
C TYR A 319 -11.63 6.25 -0.14
N PRO A 320 -10.86 7.35 -0.23
CA PRO A 320 -10.03 7.74 -1.37
C PRO A 320 -8.91 6.72 -1.67
N THR A 321 -8.27 6.83 -2.84
CA THR A 321 -7.21 5.89 -3.28
C THR A 321 -5.88 6.60 -3.50
N ALA A 322 -4.79 5.94 -3.10
CA ALA A 322 -3.42 6.37 -3.37
C ALA A 322 -2.91 5.87 -4.73
N ARG A 323 -3.80 5.32 -5.57
CA ARG A 323 -3.53 4.71 -6.88
C ARG A 323 -2.62 3.47 -6.78
N GLU A 324 -2.66 2.83 -5.62
CA GLU A 324 -1.76 1.75 -5.21
C GLU A 324 -2.16 0.38 -5.80
N THR A 325 -1.23 -0.57 -5.81
CA THR A 325 -1.55 -1.98 -6.05
C THR A 325 -1.60 -2.72 -4.71
N SER A 326 -2.78 -3.20 -4.30
CA SER A 326 -2.93 -3.81 -2.98
C SER A 326 -2.44 -5.27 -2.95
N ALA A 327 -1.48 -5.57 -2.07
CA ALA A 327 -1.01 -6.93 -1.83
C ALA A 327 -2.15 -7.87 -1.34
N ALA A 328 -3.08 -7.38 -0.54
CA ALA A 328 -4.24 -8.17 -0.09
C ALA A 328 -5.18 -8.52 -1.25
N LEU A 329 -5.40 -7.58 -2.19
CA LEU A 329 -6.16 -7.85 -3.42
C LEU A 329 -5.45 -8.91 -4.26
N LEU A 330 -4.17 -8.75 -4.54
CA LEU A 330 -3.41 -9.72 -5.34
C LEU A 330 -3.40 -11.13 -4.72
N ARG A 331 -3.33 -11.23 -3.38
CA ARG A 331 -3.42 -12.53 -2.67
C ARG A 331 -4.80 -13.17 -2.80
N LEU A 332 -5.88 -12.38 -2.73
CA LEU A 332 -7.24 -12.88 -3.00
C LEU A 332 -7.37 -13.40 -4.44
N LEU A 333 -6.83 -12.66 -5.41
CA LEU A 333 -6.83 -13.08 -6.81
C LEU A 333 -6.01 -14.36 -7.00
N ALA A 334 -4.83 -14.46 -6.38
CA ALA A 334 -3.99 -15.66 -6.42
C ALA A 334 -4.68 -16.90 -5.83
N GLN A 335 -5.39 -16.75 -4.70
CA GLN A 335 -6.24 -17.81 -4.14
C GLN A 335 -7.47 -18.14 -5.00
N GLY A 336 -7.71 -17.38 -6.07
CA GLY A 336 -8.86 -17.55 -6.96
C GLY A 336 -10.18 -17.24 -6.26
N ARG A 337 -10.19 -16.25 -5.36
CA ARG A 337 -11.44 -15.76 -4.77
C ARG A 337 -12.15 -14.84 -5.76
N PRO A 338 -13.48 -14.94 -5.94
CA PRO A 338 -14.22 -13.91 -6.65
C PRO A 338 -14.21 -12.62 -5.81
N VAL A 339 -13.72 -11.52 -6.39
CA VAL A 339 -13.56 -10.25 -5.69
C VAL A 339 -14.43 -9.17 -6.32
N ILE A 340 -15.13 -8.41 -5.48
CA ILE A 340 -15.78 -7.16 -5.84
C ILE A 340 -14.83 -6.01 -5.49
N VAL A 341 -14.47 -5.18 -6.47
CA VAL A 341 -13.54 -4.06 -6.31
C VAL A 341 -14.22 -2.74 -6.65
N SER A 342 -13.77 -1.63 -6.07
CA SER A 342 -14.12 -0.29 -6.55
C SER A 342 -13.71 -0.13 -8.02
N ASP A 343 -14.57 0.47 -8.85
CA ASP A 343 -14.24 0.71 -10.27
C ASP A 343 -13.29 1.90 -10.42
N LEU A 344 -12.01 1.65 -10.18
CA LEU A 344 -10.94 2.65 -10.16
C LEU A 344 -9.97 2.42 -11.33
N GLU A 345 -9.55 3.52 -11.96
CA GLU A 345 -8.69 3.51 -13.16
C GLU A 345 -7.36 2.75 -12.96
N HIS A 346 -6.74 2.88 -11.79
CA HIS A 346 -5.46 2.21 -11.50
C HIS A 346 -5.60 0.68 -11.32
N LEU A 347 -6.83 0.16 -11.28
CA LEU A 347 -7.13 -1.27 -11.29
C LEU A 347 -7.48 -1.78 -12.71
N ALA A 348 -7.36 -0.95 -13.75
CA ALA A 348 -7.66 -1.34 -15.14
C ALA A 348 -6.80 -2.50 -15.66
N ASP A 349 -5.61 -2.71 -15.07
CA ASP A 349 -4.73 -3.84 -15.38
C ASP A 349 -5.37 -5.20 -15.03
N ILE A 350 -6.37 -5.23 -14.15
CA ILE A 350 -7.10 -6.45 -13.78
C ILE A 350 -8.20 -6.72 -14.84
N PRO A 351 -8.21 -7.90 -15.48
CA PRO A 351 -9.21 -8.26 -16.47
C PRO A 351 -10.65 -8.13 -15.95
N ALA A 352 -11.55 -7.62 -16.79
CA ALA A 352 -12.95 -7.38 -16.42
C ALA A 352 -13.72 -8.68 -16.09
N ASP A 353 -13.24 -9.83 -16.55
CA ASP A 353 -13.78 -11.16 -16.27
C ASP A 353 -13.08 -11.89 -15.12
N ALA A 354 -12.13 -11.23 -14.43
CA ALA A 354 -11.47 -11.71 -13.21
C ALA A 354 -12.07 -11.14 -11.92
N VAL A 355 -12.76 -10.00 -12.00
CA VAL A 355 -13.35 -9.30 -10.84
C VAL A 355 -14.71 -8.71 -11.20
N VAL A 356 -15.51 -8.37 -10.17
CA VAL A 356 -16.70 -7.55 -10.33
C VAL A 356 -16.35 -6.10 -9.97
N ARG A 357 -16.61 -5.15 -10.89
CA ARG A 357 -16.35 -3.72 -10.67
C ARG A 357 -17.59 -3.05 -10.10
N ALA A 358 -17.47 -2.45 -8.92
CA ALA A 358 -18.53 -1.69 -8.26
C ALA A 358 -18.41 -0.22 -8.68
N HIS A 359 -19.42 0.26 -9.41
CA HIS A 359 -19.44 1.62 -9.95
C HIS A 359 -19.49 2.65 -8.82
N LEU A 360 -18.60 3.65 -8.85
CA LEU A 360 -18.40 4.59 -7.74
C LEU A 360 -19.65 5.43 -7.38
N THR A 361 -20.53 5.70 -8.36
CA THR A 361 -21.73 6.52 -8.13
C THR A 361 -22.84 5.81 -7.33
N ASP A 362 -22.82 4.48 -7.29
CA ASP A 362 -23.73 3.62 -6.51
C ASP A 362 -22.96 2.42 -5.98
N GLU A 363 -21.84 2.68 -5.31
CA GLU A 363 -20.90 1.60 -4.96
C GLU A 363 -21.55 0.60 -3.98
N GLU A 364 -22.28 1.10 -2.98
CA GLU A 364 -23.02 0.26 -2.04
C GLU A 364 -24.07 -0.61 -2.74
N GLY A 365 -24.85 -0.04 -3.66
CA GLY A 365 -25.86 -0.77 -4.43
C GLY A 365 -25.23 -1.79 -5.38
N ALA A 366 -24.14 -1.43 -6.04
CA ALA A 366 -23.38 -2.32 -6.92
C ALA A 366 -22.82 -3.51 -6.15
N VAL A 367 -22.20 -3.28 -4.98
CA VAL A 367 -21.73 -4.35 -4.09
C VAL A 367 -22.90 -5.22 -3.64
N THR A 368 -24.03 -4.63 -3.22
CA THR A 368 -25.22 -5.38 -2.80
C THR A 368 -25.71 -6.34 -3.89
N ARG A 369 -25.89 -5.84 -5.13
CA ARG A 369 -26.35 -6.65 -6.27
C ARG A 369 -25.34 -7.75 -6.62
N ALA A 370 -24.04 -7.44 -6.56
CA ALA A 370 -22.99 -8.41 -6.80
C ALA A 370 -23.00 -9.53 -5.76
N LEU A 371 -23.14 -9.21 -4.47
CA LEU A 371 -23.22 -10.19 -3.39
C LEU A 371 -24.41 -11.15 -3.56
N ILE A 372 -25.60 -10.62 -3.86
CA ILE A 372 -26.81 -11.42 -4.13
C ILE A 372 -26.58 -12.36 -5.31
N THR A 373 -26.02 -11.83 -6.40
CA THR A 373 -25.72 -12.62 -7.62
C THR A 373 -24.72 -13.72 -7.33
N LEU A 374 -23.60 -13.40 -6.67
CA LEU A 374 -22.55 -14.35 -6.37
C LEU A 374 -23.02 -15.43 -5.41
N ALA A 375 -23.88 -15.11 -4.43
CA ALA A 375 -24.45 -16.10 -3.53
C ALA A 375 -25.23 -17.20 -4.29
N GLY A 376 -26.05 -16.81 -5.27
CA GLY A 376 -26.87 -17.72 -6.07
C GLY A 376 -26.18 -18.38 -7.26
N ARG A 377 -24.93 -18.00 -7.58
CA ARG A 377 -24.22 -18.44 -8.81
C ARG A 377 -22.84 -19.03 -8.53
N PRO A 378 -22.75 -20.27 -8.01
CA PRO A 378 -21.46 -20.92 -7.76
C PRO A 378 -20.61 -21.10 -9.04
N ASP A 379 -21.25 -21.26 -10.20
CA ASP A 379 -20.59 -21.31 -11.51
C ASP A 379 -19.88 -19.99 -11.85
N LEU A 380 -20.52 -18.85 -11.56
CA LEU A 380 -19.93 -17.53 -11.75
C LEU A 380 -18.75 -17.31 -10.80
N ARG A 381 -18.88 -17.74 -9.53
CA ARG A 381 -17.78 -17.68 -8.55
C ARG A 381 -16.56 -18.46 -9.03
N ALA A 382 -16.77 -19.69 -9.51
CA ALA A 382 -15.72 -20.54 -10.05
C ALA A 382 -15.04 -19.90 -11.28
N ARG A 383 -15.82 -19.31 -12.21
CA ARG A 383 -15.28 -18.64 -13.40
C ARG A 383 -14.44 -17.41 -13.04
N LEU A 384 -14.98 -16.50 -12.22
CA LEU A 384 -14.25 -15.32 -11.75
C LEU A 384 -12.97 -15.72 -11.02
N GLY A 385 -13.07 -16.69 -10.10
CA GLY A 385 -11.93 -17.21 -9.35
C GLY A 385 -10.85 -17.84 -10.24
N GLY A 386 -11.24 -18.56 -11.29
CA GLY A 386 -10.33 -19.13 -12.28
C GLY A 386 -9.54 -18.05 -13.02
N HIS A 387 -10.23 -17.04 -13.55
CA HIS A 387 -9.58 -15.92 -14.25
C HIS A 387 -8.72 -15.06 -13.32
N ALA A 388 -9.17 -14.82 -12.09
CA ALA A 388 -8.40 -14.11 -11.06
C ALA A 388 -7.07 -14.82 -10.74
N ARG A 389 -7.14 -16.15 -10.56
CA ARG A 389 -5.94 -16.97 -10.30
C ARG A 389 -5.00 -16.97 -11.49
N GLU A 390 -5.53 -17.09 -12.70
CA GLU A 390 -4.71 -17.07 -13.91
C GLU A 390 -4.02 -15.72 -14.11
N PHE A 391 -4.74 -14.61 -13.93
CA PHE A 391 -4.16 -13.26 -13.95
C PHE A 391 -3.00 -13.13 -12.96
N ALA A 392 -3.21 -13.51 -11.69
CA ALA A 392 -2.15 -13.46 -10.68
C ALA A 392 -0.96 -14.37 -11.03
N ARG A 393 -1.22 -15.58 -11.55
CA ARG A 393 -0.18 -16.53 -11.96
C ARG A 393 0.66 -16.02 -13.13
N VAL A 394 0.06 -15.30 -14.08
CA VAL A 394 0.76 -14.80 -15.27
C VAL A 394 1.45 -13.46 -15.00
N GLU A 395 0.71 -12.49 -14.47
CA GLU A 395 1.20 -11.11 -14.33
C GLU A 395 1.99 -10.87 -13.04
N HIS A 396 1.78 -11.69 -12.02
CA HIS A 396 2.35 -11.51 -10.68
C HIS A 396 3.13 -12.73 -10.17
N ALA A 397 3.48 -13.68 -11.05
CA ALA A 397 4.32 -14.81 -10.70
C ALA A 397 5.66 -14.35 -10.06
N PRO A 398 6.13 -15.03 -9.00
CA PRO A 398 7.40 -14.65 -8.36
C PRO A 398 8.59 -14.63 -9.32
N ALA A 399 8.62 -15.53 -10.32
CA ALA A 399 9.66 -15.54 -11.35
C ALA A 399 9.64 -14.29 -12.24
N ARG A 400 8.45 -13.79 -12.59
CA ARG A 400 8.29 -12.54 -13.37
C ARG A 400 8.71 -11.33 -12.54
N SER A 401 8.27 -11.25 -11.29
CA SER A 401 8.70 -10.21 -10.35
C SER A 401 10.22 -10.19 -10.19
N ARG A 402 10.86 -11.35 -10.02
CA ARG A 402 12.31 -11.46 -9.99
C ARG A 402 12.95 -10.89 -11.26
N ALA A 403 12.51 -11.34 -12.44
CA ALA A 403 13.07 -10.86 -13.71
C ALA A 403 12.90 -9.34 -13.90
N HIS A 404 11.77 -8.78 -13.48
CA HIS A 404 11.55 -7.33 -13.51
C HIS A 404 12.50 -6.59 -12.56
N TYR A 405 12.70 -7.09 -11.33
CA TYR A 405 13.65 -6.51 -10.39
C TYR A 405 15.09 -6.58 -10.90
N GLU A 406 15.54 -7.73 -11.40
CA GLU A 406 16.88 -7.91 -11.98
C GLU A 406 17.13 -6.88 -13.10
N THR A 407 16.15 -6.71 -14.00
CA THR A 407 16.20 -5.71 -15.08
C THR A 407 16.26 -4.29 -14.54
N ALA A 408 15.40 -3.94 -13.58
CA ALA A 408 15.33 -2.60 -13.01
C ALA A 408 16.61 -2.25 -12.21
N ILE A 409 17.17 -3.20 -11.47
CA ILE A 409 18.42 -3.04 -10.74
C ILE A 409 19.56 -2.78 -11.74
N ALA A 410 19.68 -3.59 -12.80
CA ALA A 410 20.71 -3.39 -13.82
C ALA A 410 20.59 -2.00 -14.49
N GLN A 411 19.37 -1.57 -14.82
CA GLN A 411 19.11 -0.25 -15.39
C GLN A 411 19.43 0.90 -14.42
N ALA A 412 19.10 0.75 -13.13
CA ALA A 412 19.40 1.76 -12.12
C ALA A 412 20.91 1.86 -11.85
N SER A 413 21.63 0.73 -11.87
CA SER A 413 23.09 0.68 -11.73
C SER A 413 23.82 1.36 -12.88
N SER A 414 23.35 1.21 -14.12
CA SER A 414 24.01 1.78 -15.31
C SER A 414 23.66 3.25 -15.56
N ARG A 415 22.67 3.80 -14.85
CA ARG A 415 22.24 5.18 -15.02
C ARG A 415 23.12 6.15 -14.22
N PRO A 416 23.40 7.35 -14.75
CA PRO A 416 24.06 8.39 -13.98
C PRO A 416 23.18 8.85 -12.83
N ASP A 417 23.77 9.54 -11.86
CA ASP A 417 23.00 10.23 -10.83
C ASP A 417 22.03 11.24 -11.44
N PRO A 418 20.85 11.43 -10.83
CA PRO A 418 19.87 12.39 -11.32
C PRO A 418 20.47 13.81 -11.33
N PRO A 419 20.10 14.64 -12.31
CA PRO A 419 20.63 15.99 -12.44
C PRO A 419 20.34 16.83 -11.20
N ARG A 420 21.07 17.95 -11.06
CA ARG A 420 20.81 18.91 -10.00
C ARG A 420 19.59 19.74 -10.38
N HIS A 421 18.49 19.47 -9.71
CA HIS A 421 17.28 20.27 -9.80
C HIS A 421 17.35 21.44 -8.80
N PRO A 422 16.63 22.55 -9.04
CA PRO A 422 16.52 23.66 -8.10
C PRO A 422 15.55 23.32 -6.95
N TRP A 423 15.84 22.24 -6.22
CA TRP A 423 15.02 21.74 -5.14
C TRP A 423 14.88 22.76 -3.99
N PRO A 424 13.81 22.64 -3.17
CA PRO A 424 13.71 23.36 -1.92
C PRO A 424 14.97 23.25 -1.06
N ALA A 425 15.29 24.30 -0.31
CA ALA A 425 16.56 24.42 0.43
C ALA A 425 16.84 23.21 1.35
N HIS A 426 15.80 22.68 2.02
CA HIS A 426 15.94 21.52 2.90
C HIS A 426 16.24 20.21 2.17
N TRP A 427 15.88 20.07 0.88
CA TRP A 427 16.31 18.96 0.02
C TRP A 427 17.71 19.20 -0.55
N ALA A 428 18.00 20.42 -0.99
CA ALA A 428 19.32 20.79 -1.51
C ALA A 428 20.42 20.54 -0.47
N ALA A 429 20.14 20.83 0.80
CA ALA A 429 21.03 20.57 1.94
C ALA A 429 21.33 19.07 2.16
N LEU A 430 20.51 18.15 1.64
CA LEU A 430 20.78 16.70 1.76
C LEU A 430 21.83 16.22 0.77
N ARG A 431 21.99 16.86 -0.39
CA ARG A 431 22.96 16.47 -1.44
C ARG A 431 24.38 17.00 -1.22
N GLY A 432 24.55 17.99 -0.34
CA GLY A 432 25.86 18.51 0.08
C GLY A 432 26.55 17.55 1.05
#